data_AF-A0A7K3DP36-F1
#
_entry.id   AF-A0A7K3DP36-F1
#
_cell.length_a   1.000
_cell.length_b   1.000
_cell.length_c   1.000
_cell.angle_alpha   90.00
_cell.angle_beta   90.00
_cell.angle_gamma   90.00
#
_symmetry.space_group_name_H-M   'P 1'
#
loop_
_entity.id
_entity.type
_entity.pdbx_description
1 polymer ?
#
loop_
_entity_poly.entity_id
_entity_poly.type
_entity_poly.pdbx_seq_one_letter_code
_entity_poly.pdbx_strand_id
1 'polypeptide(L)'
;MNNDQLDRTVRDVMTHWAPADTGPPAGLADRIVRRRRRRGALRVAGAALGLVGVTLGAALVTGPGDDDGAKLPATHVSKESRLWWRTTLPSASWDACLAGAGAVYCRGQEYDGVRVDVRSGKTVWQRKAASADGGAAPAGSLPGVRDGMLYTFADHAPGTGNPGTDLVALGDDGRRVLWRHELADDSRGRTSAVLFDGGILANTPSFKSVAALDGRTGRTLWTYRWKKADCDRAVIGGVPYLTCSPDSEKAPPRSTVVRLDPATGQA
;
A
#
# COMPACT_ATOMS: atom_id res chain seq x y z
N MET A 1 -16.42 -30.58 -5.71
CA MET A 1 -15.38 -30.67 -4.65
C MET A 1 -16.03 -30.19 -3.36
N ASN A 2 -16.01 -30.99 -2.29
CA ASN A 2 -16.63 -30.60 -1.02
C ASN A 2 -15.65 -29.77 -0.16
N ASN A 3 -16.18 -29.08 0.86
CA ASN A 3 -15.37 -28.17 1.70
C ASN A 3 -14.19 -28.91 2.39
N ASP A 4 -14.37 -30.18 2.75
CA ASP A 4 -13.33 -30.98 3.38
C ASP A 4 -12.19 -31.39 2.42
N GLN A 5 -12.47 -31.43 1.11
CA GLN A 5 -11.44 -31.62 0.08
C GLN A 5 -10.68 -30.32 -0.17
N LEU A 6 -11.36 -29.17 -0.16
CA LEU A 6 -10.72 -27.86 -0.31
C LEU A 6 -9.77 -27.59 0.87
N ASP A 7 -10.22 -27.82 2.11
CA ASP A 7 -9.42 -27.55 3.31
C ASP A 7 -8.17 -28.44 3.39
N ARG A 8 -8.29 -29.71 2.98
CA ARG A 8 -7.14 -30.62 2.86
C ARG A 8 -6.17 -30.16 1.77
N THR A 9 -6.66 -29.72 0.62
CA THR A 9 -5.82 -29.24 -0.48
C THR A 9 -5.08 -27.96 -0.10
N VAL A 10 -5.74 -27.03 0.60
CA VAL A 10 -5.10 -25.80 1.09
C VAL A 10 -4.03 -26.09 2.12
N ARG A 11 -4.29 -26.99 3.09
CA ARG A 11 -3.25 -27.40 4.05
C ARG A 11 -2.07 -28.08 3.37
N ASP A 12 -2.34 -28.98 2.43
CA ASP A 12 -1.31 -29.73 1.71
C ASP A 12 -0.40 -28.81 0.89
N VAL A 13 -0.97 -27.79 0.22
CA VAL A 13 -0.21 -26.75 -0.47
C VAL A 13 0.62 -25.92 0.51
N MET A 14 0.05 -25.52 1.66
CA MET A 14 0.78 -24.74 2.67
C MET A 14 1.89 -25.53 3.36
N THR A 15 1.75 -26.85 3.54
CA THR A 15 2.79 -27.69 4.16
C THR A 15 3.94 -28.00 3.21
N HIS A 16 3.68 -28.03 1.90
CA HIS A 16 4.71 -28.24 0.88
C HIS A 16 5.32 -26.93 0.34
N TRP A 17 4.73 -25.79 0.68
CA TRP A 17 5.28 -24.48 0.32
C TRP A 17 6.42 -24.10 1.28
N ALA A 18 7.64 -24.52 0.92
CA ALA A 18 8.84 -23.88 1.40
C ALA A 18 9.15 -22.69 0.47
N PRO A 19 9.10 -21.43 0.95
CA PRO A 19 9.69 -20.34 0.18
C PRO A 19 11.17 -20.68 -0.01
N ALA A 20 11.60 -20.79 -1.27
CA ALA A 20 13.02 -20.93 -1.59
C ALA A 20 13.80 -19.85 -0.83
N ASP A 21 14.89 -20.26 -0.18
CA ASP A 21 15.79 -19.42 0.62
C ASP A 21 16.08 -18.09 -0.07
N THR A 22 15.29 -17.06 0.27
CA THR A 22 15.62 -15.68 -0.05
C THR A 22 16.46 -15.16 1.11
N GLY A 23 17.69 -15.68 1.19
CA GLY A 23 18.75 -15.01 1.93
C GLY A 23 18.79 -13.54 1.48
N PRO A 24 18.87 -12.57 2.41
CA PRO A 24 18.92 -11.17 2.02
C PRO A 24 20.11 -10.96 1.08
N PRO A 25 19.98 -10.19 -0.01
CA PRO A 25 21.09 -9.92 -0.89
C PRO A 25 22.24 -9.34 -0.07
N ALA A 26 23.39 -10.02 -0.12
CA ALA A 26 24.60 -9.62 0.58
C ALA A 26 24.88 -8.13 0.32
N GLY A 27 25.06 -7.36 1.40
CA GLY A 27 25.41 -5.94 1.34
C GLY A 27 24.31 -4.94 1.72
N LEU A 28 23.10 -5.39 2.10
CA LEU A 28 22.07 -4.47 2.62
C LEU A 28 22.40 -3.97 4.04
N ALA A 29 22.94 -4.85 4.89
CA ALA A 29 23.47 -4.49 6.20
C ALA A 29 24.66 -3.50 6.08
N ASP A 30 25.59 -3.74 5.15
CA ASP A 30 26.72 -2.84 4.90
C ASP A 30 26.30 -1.47 4.37
N ARG A 31 25.25 -1.38 3.55
CA ARG A 31 24.69 -0.10 3.11
C ARG A 31 24.04 0.67 4.25
N ILE A 32 23.36 0.00 5.18
CA ILE A 32 22.73 0.64 6.34
C ILE A 32 23.82 1.15 7.31
N VAL A 33 24.88 0.38 7.55
CA VAL A 33 25.99 0.78 8.42
C VAL A 33 26.79 1.96 7.82
N ARG A 34 27.08 1.93 6.51
CA ARG A 34 27.76 3.06 5.82
C ARG A 34 26.92 4.34 5.82
N ARG A 35 25.59 4.24 5.69
CA ARG A 35 24.69 5.40 5.70
C ARG A 35 24.54 6.01 7.09
N ARG A 36 24.68 5.21 8.16
CA ARG A 36 24.70 5.68 9.56
C ARG A 36 26.03 6.37 9.92
N ARG A 37 27.18 5.84 9.46
CA ARG A 37 28.50 6.48 9.67
C ARG A 37 28.62 7.86 9.00
N ARG A 38 28.02 8.08 7.82
CA ARG A 38 28.05 9.38 7.13
C ARG A 38 27.16 10.47 7.75
N ARG A 39 26.24 10.11 8.66
CA ARG A 39 25.38 11.09 9.36
C ARG A 39 25.86 11.44 10.78
N GLY A 40 27.02 10.92 11.21
CA GLY A 40 27.61 11.17 12.53
C GLY A 40 28.67 12.27 12.60
N ALA A 41 28.98 12.96 11.49
CA ALA A 41 29.92 14.08 11.47
C ALA A 41 29.17 15.36 11.14
N LEU A 42 28.68 16.05 12.18
CA LEU A 42 28.34 17.48 12.26
C LEU A 42 27.29 17.66 13.37
N ARG A 43 27.72 17.78 14.64
CA ARG A 43 27.16 18.67 15.69
C ARG A 43 28.13 18.75 16.88
N VAL A 44 29.00 19.76 16.84
CA VAL A 44 29.68 20.44 17.96
C VAL A 44 29.23 21.90 17.79
N ALA A 45 28.75 22.71 18.73
CA ALA A 45 28.56 22.65 20.18
C ALA A 45 27.36 23.57 20.53
N GLY A 46 26.85 23.47 21.76
CA GLY A 46 25.90 24.44 22.32
C GLY A 46 25.21 23.89 23.57
N ALA A 47 25.93 23.85 24.70
CA ALA A 47 25.44 23.37 25.98
C ALA A 47 24.51 24.40 26.66
N ALA A 48 23.43 23.91 27.27
CA ALA A 48 22.84 24.49 28.49
C ALA A 48 22.09 23.40 29.26
N LEU A 49 22.33 23.39 30.58
CA LEU A 49 22.00 22.36 31.55
C LEU A 49 20.49 22.19 31.81
N GLY A 50 20.09 20.96 32.13
CA GLY A 50 18.78 20.62 32.70
C GLY A 50 18.74 19.14 33.12
N LEU A 51 19.27 18.84 34.30
CA LEU A 51 19.20 17.54 34.96
C LEU A 51 17.75 17.21 35.37
N VAL A 52 17.19 16.09 34.88
CA VAL A 52 16.36 15.18 35.69
C VAL A 52 16.59 13.76 35.15
N GLY A 53 17.06 12.88 36.03
CA GLY A 53 17.45 11.52 35.69
C GLY A 53 16.29 10.54 35.59
N VAL A 54 16.48 9.53 34.74
CA VAL A 54 16.03 8.17 35.00
C VAL A 54 17.21 7.26 34.64
N THR A 55 17.78 6.63 35.66
CA THR A 55 18.83 5.62 35.56
C THR A 55 18.24 4.32 35.05
N LEU A 56 18.69 3.84 33.90
CA LEU A 56 18.65 2.42 33.54
C LEU A 56 20.08 2.00 33.19
N GLY A 57 20.65 1.18 34.06
CA GLY A 57 22.06 0.81 34.05
C GLY A 57 22.45 0.04 32.80
N ALA A 58 23.53 0.50 32.15
CA ALA A 58 24.30 -0.31 31.25
C ALA A 58 25.43 -0.95 32.08
N ALA A 59 25.29 -2.24 32.39
CA ALA A 59 26.42 -3.04 32.83
C ALA A 59 27.27 -3.37 31.59
N LEU A 60 28.41 -2.69 31.45
CA LEU A 60 29.50 -3.13 30.59
C LEU A 60 30.26 -4.23 31.33
N VAL A 61 30.18 -5.46 30.85
CA VAL A 61 31.11 -6.53 31.25
C VAL A 61 32.17 -6.61 30.16
N THR A 62 33.38 -6.16 30.49
CA THR A 62 34.59 -6.52 29.75
C THR A 62 35.13 -7.82 30.36
N GLY A 63 35.00 -8.92 29.62
CA GLY A 63 35.58 -10.22 29.94
C GLY A 63 35.67 -11.07 28.67
N PRO A 64 36.77 -11.78 28.40
CA PRO A 64 37.07 -12.37 27.10
C PRO A 64 36.43 -13.76 26.94
N GLY A 65 35.99 -14.05 25.72
CA GLY A 65 35.76 -15.41 25.22
C GLY A 65 34.53 -16.13 25.75
N ASP A 66 33.44 -16.12 24.99
CA ASP A 66 32.90 -17.34 24.41
C ASP A 66 31.79 -17.01 23.39
N ASP A 67 31.79 -17.78 22.30
CA ASP A 67 30.79 -17.79 21.24
C ASP A 67 29.42 -18.16 21.82
N ASP A 68 28.55 -17.18 22.01
CA ASP A 68 27.11 -17.42 22.10
C ASP A 68 26.37 -16.39 21.27
N GLY A 69 25.84 -16.87 20.13
CA GLY A 69 25.01 -16.09 19.24
C GLY A 69 23.85 -15.48 20.01
N ALA A 70 23.96 -14.18 20.29
CA ALA A 70 22.93 -13.40 20.97
C ALA A 70 21.63 -13.48 20.14
N LYS A 71 20.77 -14.44 20.48
CA LYS A 71 19.36 -14.45 20.10
C LYS A 71 18.78 -13.15 20.62
N LEU A 72 18.52 -12.22 19.71
CA LEU A 72 17.68 -11.07 19.99
C LEU A 72 16.42 -11.57 20.68
N PRO A 73 16.08 -11.09 21.89
CA PRO A 73 14.90 -11.57 22.59
C PRO A 73 13.69 -11.36 21.69
N ALA A 74 13.00 -12.46 21.36
CA ALA A 74 11.73 -12.40 20.67
C ALA A 74 10.82 -11.50 21.51
N THR A 75 10.44 -10.35 20.94
CA THR A 75 9.48 -9.44 21.58
C THR A 75 8.25 -10.24 21.95
N HIS A 76 7.93 -10.31 23.24
CA HIS A 76 6.71 -10.92 23.74
C HIS A 76 5.52 -10.33 22.97
N VAL A 77 4.92 -11.12 22.10
CA VAL A 77 3.66 -10.76 21.45
C VAL A 77 2.61 -10.82 22.56
N SER A 78 2.00 -9.68 22.87
CA SER A 78 0.93 -9.60 23.87
C SER A 78 -0.15 -10.63 23.54
N LYS A 79 -0.52 -11.45 24.53
CA LYS A 79 -1.67 -12.36 24.41
C LYS A 79 -3.00 -11.62 24.60
N GLU A 80 -2.94 -10.35 25.01
CA GLU A 80 -4.10 -9.52 25.29
C GLU A 80 -4.19 -8.36 24.30
N SER A 81 -5.36 -8.22 23.69
CA SER A 81 -5.70 -7.08 22.83
C SER A 81 -6.23 -5.94 23.68
N ARG A 82 -5.47 -4.85 23.79
CA ARG A 82 -5.90 -3.63 24.47
C ARG A 82 -6.30 -2.57 23.45
N LEU A 83 -7.52 -2.03 23.57
CA LEU A 83 -7.94 -0.86 22.80
C LEU A 83 -7.14 0.37 23.27
N TRP A 84 -6.36 0.97 22.38
CA TRP A 84 -5.54 2.15 22.71
C TRP A 84 -6.31 3.47 22.55
N TRP A 85 -7.06 3.59 21.45
CA TRP A 85 -7.93 4.72 21.20
C TRP A 85 -9.08 4.28 20.28
N ARG A 86 -10.14 5.09 20.27
CA ARG A 86 -11.25 4.99 19.34
C ARG A 86 -11.55 6.36 18.79
N THR A 87 -11.74 6.45 17.48
CA THR A 87 -12.00 7.71 16.78
C THR A 87 -13.28 7.56 15.99
N THR A 88 -14.18 8.51 16.16
CA THR A 88 -15.36 8.66 15.29
C THR A 88 -14.96 9.51 14.10
N LEU A 89 -15.05 8.93 12.90
CA LEU A 89 -14.77 9.62 11.66
C LEU A 89 -15.97 10.50 11.24
N PRO A 90 -15.78 11.55 10.42
CA PRO A 90 -16.78 12.58 10.15
C PRO A 90 -17.88 12.17 9.16
N SER A 91 -18.02 10.88 8.86
CA SER A 91 -19.05 10.32 7.98
C SER A 91 -19.56 9.00 8.56
N ALA A 92 -20.81 8.66 8.24
CA ALA A 92 -21.45 7.43 8.68
C ALA A 92 -20.98 6.17 7.92
N SER A 93 -20.42 6.34 6.72
CA SER A 93 -19.96 5.24 5.87
C SER A 93 -18.52 5.47 5.39
N TRP A 94 -17.73 4.40 5.41
CA TRP A 94 -16.34 4.37 4.97
C TRP A 94 -16.11 3.10 4.16
N ASP A 95 -15.48 3.26 3.00
CA ASP A 95 -15.32 2.16 2.05
C ASP A 95 -14.09 1.31 2.36
N ALA A 96 -12.99 2.00 2.69
CA ALA A 96 -11.72 1.37 2.95
C ALA A 96 -10.89 2.21 3.93
N CYS A 97 -10.13 1.52 4.77
CA CYS A 97 -9.08 2.07 5.59
C CYS A 97 -7.82 1.23 5.46
N LEU A 98 -6.65 1.87 5.55
CA LEU A 98 -5.36 1.19 5.59
C LEU A 98 -4.39 1.89 6.54
N ALA A 99 -3.48 1.12 7.12
CA ALA A 99 -2.38 1.67 7.92
C ALA A 99 -1.20 2.04 7.01
N GLY A 100 -0.64 3.22 7.22
CA GLY A 100 0.62 3.68 6.66
C GLY A 100 1.62 4.04 7.76
N ALA A 101 2.76 4.62 7.38
CA ALA A 101 3.78 5.03 8.34
C ALA A 101 3.25 6.10 9.31
N GLY A 102 2.92 5.67 10.54
CA GLY A 102 2.47 6.55 11.62
C GLY A 102 1.02 7.03 11.51
N ALA A 103 0.23 6.55 10.55
CA ALA A 103 -1.14 7.00 10.37
C ALA A 103 -2.06 5.90 9.83
N VAL A 104 -3.36 6.07 10.05
CA VAL A 104 -4.43 5.35 9.37
C VAL A 104 -5.04 6.29 8.34
N TYR A 105 -5.24 5.79 7.12
CA TYR A 105 -5.87 6.53 6.03
C TYR A 105 -7.17 5.85 5.68
N CYS A 106 -8.25 6.62 5.56
CA CYS A 106 -9.56 6.11 5.20
C CYS A 106 -10.15 6.94 4.06
N ARG A 107 -11.03 6.33 3.28
CA ARG A 107 -11.87 7.03 2.30
C ARG A 107 -13.31 6.55 2.40
N GLY A 108 -14.22 7.38 1.94
CA GLY A 108 -15.63 7.04 1.84
C GLY A 108 -16.30 7.94 0.81
N GLN A 109 -17.60 7.72 0.62
CA GLN A 109 -18.42 8.45 -0.34
C GLN A 109 -18.28 9.98 -0.23
N GLU A 110 -18.26 10.51 1.00
CA GLU A 110 -18.18 11.97 1.24
C GLU A 110 -16.74 12.51 1.34
N TYR A 111 -15.73 11.62 1.36
CA TYR A 111 -14.34 11.98 1.62
C TYR A 111 -13.36 11.23 0.73
N ASP A 112 -12.69 11.98 -0.15
CA ASP A 112 -11.57 11.49 -0.96
C ASP A 112 -10.44 10.93 -0.07
N GLY A 113 -10.30 11.44 1.16
CA GLY A 113 -9.41 10.84 2.15
C GLY A 113 -9.48 11.51 3.53
N VAL A 114 -9.15 10.74 4.55
CA VAL A 114 -8.90 11.20 5.92
C VAL A 114 -7.62 10.55 6.42
N ARG A 115 -6.81 11.31 7.17
CA ARG A 115 -5.64 10.80 7.89
C ARG A 115 -5.83 10.94 9.39
N VAL A 116 -5.63 9.84 10.09
CA VAL A 116 -5.68 9.74 11.56
C VAL A 116 -4.30 9.36 12.07
N ASP A 117 -3.78 10.08 13.06
CA ASP A 117 -2.52 9.75 13.72
C ASP A 117 -2.66 8.42 14.48
N VAL A 118 -1.79 7.45 14.20
CA VAL A 118 -1.92 6.09 14.76
C VAL A 118 -1.63 6.04 16.26
N ARG A 119 -0.93 7.03 16.81
CA ARG A 119 -0.56 7.06 18.23
C ARG A 119 -1.67 7.61 19.10
N SER A 120 -2.35 8.65 18.63
CA SER A 120 -3.33 9.42 19.41
C SER A 120 -4.77 9.21 18.96
N GLY A 121 -5.00 8.67 17.76
CA GLY A 121 -6.33 8.60 17.15
C GLY A 121 -6.87 9.94 16.66
N LYS A 122 -6.08 11.03 16.71
CA LYS A 122 -6.54 12.34 16.26
C LYS A 122 -6.55 12.42 14.74
N THR A 123 -7.64 12.95 14.17
CA THR A 123 -7.70 13.32 12.75
C THR A 123 -6.70 14.45 12.49
N VAL A 124 -5.72 14.19 11.63
CA VAL A 124 -4.67 15.14 11.22
C VAL A 124 -5.20 16.04 10.10
N TRP A 125 -5.88 15.43 9.13
CA TRP A 125 -6.54 16.14 8.04
C TRP A 125 -7.68 15.30 7.45
N GLN A 126 -8.56 15.97 6.72
CA GLN A 126 -9.63 15.38 5.94
C GLN A 126 -9.83 16.17 4.64
N ARG A 127 -10.18 15.47 3.56
CA ARG A 127 -10.51 16.05 2.27
C ARG A 127 -11.88 15.55 1.85
N LYS A 128 -12.85 16.46 1.78
CA LYS A 128 -14.19 16.16 1.27
C LYS A 128 -14.14 15.86 -0.23
N ALA A 129 -14.97 14.93 -0.66
CA ALA A 129 -15.25 14.72 -2.08
C ALA A 129 -15.89 15.97 -2.69
N ALA A 130 -15.69 16.17 -3.99
CA ALA A 130 -16.21 17.34 -4.69
C ALA A 130 -17.71 17.24 -4.97
N SER A 131 -18.24 16.02 -5.17
CA SER A 131 -19.66 15.74 -5.22
C SER A 131 -20.07 14.89 -4.01
N ALA A 132 -21.17 15.25 -3.33
CA ALA A 132 -21.79 14.38 -2.31
C ALA A 132 -22.43 13.14 -2.96
N ASP A 133 -22.81 13.26 -4.24
CA ASP A 133 -23.32 12.19 -5.08
C ASP A 133 -22.18 11.45 -5.81
N GLY A 134 -20.93 11.59 -5.34
CA GLY A 134 -19.69 11.08 -5.95
C GLY A 134 -19.73 9.57 -6.14
N GLY A 135 -20.49 9.15 -7.15
CA GLY A 135 -20.90 7.81 -7.50
C GLY A 135 -21.68 7.10 -6.40
N ALA A 136 -22.85 6.55 -6.75
CA ALA A 136 -23.33 5.28 -6.18
C ALA A 136 -22.38 4.10 -6.51
N ALA A 137 -21.09 4.39 -6.72
CA ALA A 137 -20.05 3.46 -7.03
C ALA A 137 -19.89 2.52 -5.83
N PRO A 138 -19.74 1.20 -6.08
CA PRO A 138 -19.63 0.22 -5.01
C PRO A 138 -18.51 0.58 -4.05
N ALA A 139 -18.62 0.10 -2.81
CA ALA A 139 -17.61 0.23 -1.75
C ALA A 139 -16.20 0.23 -2.35
N GLY A 140 -15.58 1.42 -2.37
CA GLY A 140 -14.29 1.65 -2.98
C GLY A 140 -13.14 0.97 -2.24
N SER A 141 -12.07 0.69 -2.95
CA SER A 141 -10.79 0.30 -2.35
C SER A 141 -9.89 1.52 -2.13
N LEU A 142 -8.83 1.33 -1.35
CA LEU A 142 -7.72 2.28 -1.28
C LEU A 142 -6.49 1.67 -1.99
N PRO A 143 -5.99 2.27 -3.08
CA PRO A 143 -4.82 1.77 -3.80
C PRO A 143 -3.59 1.63 -2.91
N GLY A 144 -3.36 2.59 -2.00
CA GLY A 144 -2.32 2.45 -0.98
C GLY A 144 -1.73 3.76 -0.51
N VAL A 145 -0.69 3.64 0.34
CA VAL A 145 0.15 4.75 0.78
C VAL A 145 1.61 4.38 0.55
N ARG A 146 2.40 5.28 -0.04
CA ARG A 146 3.84 5.15 -0.20
C ARG A 146 4.50 6.50 -0.08
N ASP A 147 5.65 6.57 0.59
CA ASP A 147 6.46 7.80 0.70
C ASP A 147 5.69 9.03 1.21
N GLY A 148 4.73 8.83 2.13
CA GLY A 148 3.89 9.90 2.69
C GLY A 148 2.81 10.42 1.73
N MET A 149 2.60 9.75 0.60
CA MET A 149 1.52 10.05 -0.35
C MET A 149 0.40 9.02 -0.20
N LEU A 150 -0.83 9.51 -0.07
CA LEU A 150 -2.03 8.68 -0.16
C LEU A 150 -2.44 8.60 -1.63
N TYR A 151 -2.60 7.39 -2.15
CA TYR A 151 -3.25 7.14 -3.43
C TYR A 151 -4.69 6.76 -3.15
N THR A 152 -5.62 7.54 -3.71
CA THR A 152 -7.07 7.40 -3.51
C THR A 152 -7.79 7.75 -4.81
N PHE A 153 -9.10 7.71 -4.80
CA PHE A 153 -9.91 8.11 -5.96
C PHE A 153 -10.74 9.34 -5.64
N ALA A 154 -10.98 10.16 -6.64
CA ALA A 154 -11.82 11.35 -6.58
C ALA A 154 -12.69 11.44 -7.84
N ASP A 155 -13.79 12.19 -7.77
CA ASP A 155 -14.62 12.44 -8.96
C ASP A 155 -13.80 13.12 -10.07
N HIS A 156 -13.98 12.64 -11.29
CA HIS A 156 -13.59 13.33 -12.51
C HIS A 156 -14.74 14.26 -12.92
N ALA A 157 -14.42 15.52 -13.20
CA ALA A 157 -15.35 16.53 -13.72
C ALA A 157 -16.77 16.50 -13.09
N PRO A 158 -16.91 16.64 -11.76
CA PRO A 158 -18.20 16.55 -11.09
C PRO A 158 -19.18 17.64 -11.57
N GLY A 159 -20.44 17.26 -11.76
CA GLY A 159 -21.49 18.18 -12.23
C GLY A 159 -21.45 18.50 -13.73
N THR A 160 -20.63 17.78 -14.50
CA THR A 160 -20.57 17.91 -15.96
C THR A 160 -21.29 16.74 -16.65
N GLY A 161 -21.48 16.83 -17.98
CA GLY A 161 -22.06 15.75 -18.78
C GLY A 161 -21.14 14.54 -19.01
N ASN A 162 -19.90 14.59 -18.51
CA ASN A 162 -18.94 13.48 -18.56
C ASN A 162 -18.35 13.23 -17.16
N PRO A 163 -19.18 12.79 -16.19
CA PRO A 163 -18.68 12.39 -14.89
C PRO A 163 -17.78 11.16 -15.03
N GLY A 164 -16.84 10.99 -14.11
CA GLY A 164 -15.91 9.88 -14.11
C GLY A 164 -15.24 9.69 -12.74
N THR A 165 -14.21 8.85 -12.70
CA THR A 165 -13.31 8.75 -11.54
C THR A 165 -11.85 8.95 -11.96
N ASP A 166 -11.13 9.74 -11.18
CA ASP A 166 -9.67 9.87 -11.26
C ASP A 166 -9.00 9.05 -10.15
N LEU A 167 -7.88 8.41 -10.46
CA LEU A 167 -6.86 8.08 -9.47
C LEU A 167 -6.08 9.35 -9.12
N VAL A 168 -5.93 9.64 -7.82
CA VAL A 168 -5.25 10.85 -7.35
C VAL A 168 -4.21 10.52 -6.29
N ALA A 169 -3.13 11.30 -6.26
CA ALA A 169 -2.21 11.33 -5.13
C ALA A 169 -2.43 12.56 -4.26
N LEU A 170 -2.59 12.34 -2.96
CA LEU A 170 -2.62 13.39 -1.95
C LEU A 170 -1.30 13.39 -1.18
N GLY A 171 -0.78 14.58 -0.89
CA GLY A 171 0.39 14.73 -0.02
C GLY A 171 0.06 14.46 1.45
N ASP A 172 1.08 14.55 2.30
CA ASP A 172 0.94 14.28 3.75
C ASP A 172 0.05 15.29 4.49
N ASP A 173 -0.26 16.43 3.87
CA ASP A 173 -1.19 17.45 4.38
C ASP A 173 -2.65 17.24 3.93
N GLY A 174 -2.88 16.35 2.95
CA GLY A 174 -4.20 16.07 2.37
C GLY A 174 -4.88 17.25 1.66
N ARG A 175 -4.25 18.43 1.57
CA ARG A 175 -4.88 19.66 1.07
C ARG A 175 -4.80 19.77 -0.44
N ARG A 176 -3.69 19.31 -1.02
CA ARG A 176 -3.44 19.42 -2.46
C ARG A 176 -3.38 18.05 -3.11
N VAL A 177 -4.08 17.94 -4.24
CA VAL A 177 -3.88 16.85 -5.19
C VAL A 177 -2.55 17.09 -5.91
N LEU A 178 -1.59 16.19 -5.72
CA LEU A 178 -0.26 16.29 -6.30
C LEU A 178 -0.26 15.94 -7.79
N TRP A 179 -1.06 14.95 -8.17
CA TRP A 179 -1.32 14.57 -9.55
C TRP A 179 -2.65 13.82 -9.67
N ARG A 180 -3.17 13.73 -10.90
CA ARG A 180 -4.39 13.01 -11.27
C ARG A 180 -4.13 12.13 -12.49
N HIS A 181 -4.83 11.00 -12.56
CA HIS A 181 -4.86 10.10 -13.70
C HIS A 181 -6.30 9.63 -13.92
N GLU A 182 -6.86 9.95 -15.08
CA GLU A 182 -8.23 9.61 -15.45
C GLU A 182 -8.37 8.10 -15.70
N LEU A 183 -9.47 7.53 -15.22
CA LEU A 183 -9.83 6.13 -15.44
C LEU A 183 -10.92 6.02 -16.51
N ALA A 184 -10.98 4.86 -17.18
CA ALA A 184 -11.99 4.60 -18.21
C ALA A 184 -13.43 4.59 -17.72
N ASP A 185 -13.65 4.42 -16.41
CA ASP A 185 -14.97 4.29 -15.80
C ASP A 185 -14.98 4.82 -14.35
N ASP A 186 -16.15 4.74 -13.73
CA ASP A 186 -16.39 5.15 -12.34
C ASP A 186 -15.92 4.12 -11.29
N SER A 187 -15.23 3.05 -11.70
CA SER A 187 -14.85 2.00 -10.78
C SER A 187 -13.78 2.48 -9.81
N ARG A 188 -14.06 2.29 -8.54
CA ARG A 188 -13.17 2.60 -7.40
C ARG A 188 -12.64 1.34 -6.72
N GLY A 189 -12.85 0.18 -7.33
CA GLY A 189 -12.53 -1.13 -6.76
C GLY A 189 -11.03 -1.43 -6.71
N ARG A 190 -10.69 -2.57 -6.08
CA ARG A 190 -9.29 -3.05 -5.96
C ARG A 190 -8.63 -3.29 -7.32
N THR A 191 -9.44 -3.48 -8.34
CA THR A 191 -8.95 -3.70 -9.69
C THR A 191 -8.52 -2.35 -10.27
N SER A 192 -9.19 -1.23 -10.00
CA SER A 192 -8.94 0.07 -10.66
C SER A 192 -7.51 0.59 -10.51
N ALA A 193 -6.90 0.42 -9.34
CA ALA A 193 -5.49 0.74 -9.14
C ALA A 193 -4.88 -0.06 -7.96
N VAL A 194 -3.62 -0.48 -8.12
CA VAL A 194 -2.87 -1.25 -7.12
C VAL A 194 -1.39 -0.85 -7.11
N LEU A 195 -0.77 -0.81 -5.92
CA LEU A 195 0.66 -0.54 -5.78
C LEU A 195 1.52 -1.76 -6.13
N PHE A 196 2.62 -1.53 -6.85
CA PHE A 196 3.67 -2.53 -7.13
C PHE A 196 5.07 -1.94 -6.90
N ASP A 197 6.11 -2.77 -6.89
CA ASP A 197 7.50 -2.35 -6.69
C ASP A 197 8.02 -1.64 -7.95
N GLY A 198 7.74 -0.34 -8.02
CA GLY A 198 8.06 0.50 -9.18
C GLY A 198 7.03 1.58 -9.45
N GLY A 199 5.80 1.44 -8.93
CA GLY A 199 4.77 2.43 -9.14
C GLY A 199 3.37 1.98 -8.76
N ILE A 200 2.42 2.41 -9.57
CA ILE A 200 0.99 2.11 -9.43
C ILE A 200 0.52 1.53 -10.75
N LEU A 201 -0.07 0.34 -10.74
CA LEU A 201 -0.75 -0.21 -11.88
C LEU A 201 -2.20 0.27 -11.84
N ALA A 202 -2.63 1.03 -12.85
CA ALA A 202 -3.96 1.63 -12.90
C ALA A 202 -4.62 1.41 -14.26
N ASN A 203 -5.96 1.42 -14.27
CA ASN A 203 -6.70 1.51 -15.53
C ASN A 203 -6.32 2.79 -16.28
N THR A 204 -6.23 2.70 -17.60
CA THR A 204 -6.12 3.90 -18.45
C THR A 204 -7.51 4.51 -18.71
N PRO A 205 -7.59 5.71 -19.33
CA PRO A 205 -8.85 6.26 -19.84
C PRO A 205 -9.53 5.41 -20.93
N SER A 206 -8.82 4.43 -21.51
CA SER A 206 -9.40 3.43 -22.41
C SER A 206 -9.59 2.09 -21.74
N PHE A 207 -10.68 1.38 -22.06
CA PHE A 207 -10.88 -0.01 -21.65
C PHE A 207 -9.79 -0.93 -22.22
N LYS A 208 -9.61 -2.08 -21.56
CA LYS A 208 -8.68 -3.15 -21.94
C LYS A 208 -7.21 -2.72 -22.00
N SER A 209 -6.86 -1.77 -21.14
CA SER A 209 -5.47 -1.37 -20.94
C SER A 209 -5.19 -0.89 -19.53
N VAL A 210 -3.94 -1.10 -19.11
CA VAL A 210 -3.39 -0.61 -17.84
C VAL A 210 -2.14 0.21 -18.11
N ALA A 211 -1.91 1.19 -17.25
CA ALA A 211 -0.66 1.93 -17.19
C ALA A 211 0.04 1.67 -15.86
N ALA A 212 1.36 1.53 -15.90
CA ALA A 212 2.17 1.78 -14.73
C ALA A 212 2.44 3.27 -14.62
N LEU A 213 2.17 3.83 -13.46
CA LEU A 213 2.37 5.25 -13.15
C LEU A 213 3.52 5.39 -12.15
N ASP A 214 4.36 6.40 -12.36
CA ASP A 214 5.31 6.86 -11.36
C ASP A 214 4.53 7.41 -10.16
N GLY A 215 4.70 6.80 -8.98
CA GLY A 215 3.91 7.15 -7.80
C GLY A 215 4.09 8.60 -7.33
N ARG A 216 5.19 9.27 -7.68
CA ARG A 216 5.46 10.64 -7.25
C ARG A 216 4.87 11.69 -8.19
N THR A 217 4.87 11.40 -9.49
CA THR A 217 4.53 12.37 -10.54
C THR A 217 3.25 12.04 -11.30
N GLY A 218 2.75 10.81 -11.19
CA GLY A 218 1.60 10.32 -11.96
C GLY A 218 1.91 10.05 -13.43
N ARG A 219 3.17 10.24 -13.87
CA ARG A 219 3.56 10.02 -15.27
C ARG A 219 3.53 8.53 -15.60
N THR A 220 2.95 8.20 -16.75
CA THR A 220 3.01 6.85 -17.32
C THR A 220 4.45 6.41 -17.57
N LEU A 221 4.82 5.28 -16.97
CA LEU A 221 6.09 4.58 -17.19
C LEU A 221 5.98 3.64 -18.39
N TRP A 222 4.89 2.88 -18.45
CA TRP A 222 4.56 2.00 -19.56
C TRP A 222 3.05 1.71 -19.59
N THR A 223 2.59 1.19 -20.72
CA THR A 223 1.19 0.78 -20.92
C THR A 223 1.15 -0.64 -21.48
N TYR A 224 0.23 -1.47 -20.96
CA TYR A 224 -0.06 -2.79 -21.50
C TYR A 224 -1.51 -2.85 -21.97
N ARG A 225 -1.76 -3.50 -23.12
CA ARG A 225 -3.08 -3.62 -23.73
C ARG A 225 -3.40 -5.08 -24.02
N TRP A 226 -4.67 -5.44 -23.88
CA TRP A 226 -5.18 -6.76 -24.25
C TRP A 226 -6.42 -6.63 -25.12
N LYS A 227 -6.79 -7.70 -25.85
CA LYS A 227 -7.79 -7.59 -26.93
C LYS A 227 -9.19 -7.99 -26.51
N LYS A 228 -9.35 -9.08 -25.76
CA LYS A 228 -10.67 -9.71 -25.64
C LYS A 228 -11.14 -9.93 -24.20
N ALA A 229 -10.28 -10.42 -23.32
CA ALA A 229 -10.64 -10.73 -21.94
C ALA A 229 -10.89 -9.50 -21.09
N ASP A 230 -11.66 -9.64 -20.03
CA ASP A 230 -11.60 -8.71 -18.90
C ASP A 230 -10.53 -9.20 -17.94
N CYS A 231 -9.64 -8.29 -17.55
CA CYS A 231 -8.50 -8.63 -16.73
C CYS A 231 -8.55 -7.85 -15.43
N ASP A 232 -8.55 -8.59 -14.32
CA ASP A 232 -8.33 -8.03 -13.00
C ASP A 232 -6.85 -7.83 -12.74
N ARG A 233 -6.55 -6.88 -11.86
CA ARG A 233 -5.19 -6.46 -11.54
C ARG A 233 -4.83 -7.05 -10.18
N ALA A 234 -3.66 -7.68 -10.11
CA ALA A 234 -3.13 -8.22 -8.88
C ALA A 234 -1.65 -7.86 -8.74
N VAL A 235 -1.17 -7.74 -7.52
CA VAL A 235 0.26 -7.56 -7.24
C VAL A 235 0.68 -8.61 -6.22
N ILE A 236 1.69 -9.40 -6.57
CA ILE A 236 2.22 -10.48 -5.73
C ILE A 236 3.71 -10.25 -5.60
N GLY A 237 4.20 -10.09 -4.36
CA GLY A 237 5.61 -9.82 -4.10
C GLY A 237 6.16 -8.60 -4.84
N GLY A 238 5.33 -7.55 -5.00
CA GLY A 238 5.71 -6.33 -5.71
C GLY A 238 5.65 -6.42 -7.24
N VAL A 239 5.28 -7.57 -7.81
CA VAL A 239 5.19 -7.77 -9.27
C VAL A 239 3.74 -7.68 -9.74
N PRO A 240 3.45 -6.91 -10.82
CA PRO A 240 2.12 -6.82 -11.38
C PRO A 240 1.72 -8.07 -12.18
N TYR A 241 0.48 -8.51 -12.00
CA TYR A 241 -0.17 -9.58 -12.73
C TYR A 241 -1.54 -9.15 -13.22
N LEU A 242 -1.95 -9.72 -14.34
CA LEU A 242 -3.33 -9.66 -14.83
C LEU A 242 -3.96 -11.03 -14.75
N THR A 243 -5.14 -11.13 -14.14
CA THR A 243 -5.95 -12.34 -14.13
C THR A 243 -7.13 -12.14 -15.06
N CYS A 244 -7.05 -12.73 -16.24
CA CYS A 244 -7.97 -12.50 -17.33
C CYS A 244 -9.02 -13.63 -17.41
N SER A 245 -10.29 -13.26 -17.33
CA SER A 245 -11.41 -14.18 -17.46
C SER A 245 -11.66 -14.57 -18.93
N PRO A 246 -12.31 -15.71 -19.20
CA PRO A 246 -12.68 -16.09 -20.56
C PRO A 246 -13.64 -15.07 -21.20
N ASP A 247 -13.42 -14.77 -22.47
CA ASP A 247 -14.14 -13.70 -23.21
C ASP A 247 -15.64 -13.95 -23.44
N SER A 248 -16.14 -15.15 -23.14
CA SER A 248 -17.56 -15.52 -23.29
C SER A 248 -17.85 -16.86 -22.62
N GLU A 249 -19.13 -17.17 -22.39
CA GLU A 249 -19.59 -18.50 -21.95
C GLU A 249 -19.17 -19.64 -22.89
N LYS A 250 -18.88 -19.34 -24.16
CA LYS A 250 -18.41 -20.30 -25.17
C LYS A 250 -16.89 -20.46 -25.18
N ALA A 251 -16.15 -19.59 -24.51
CA ALA A 251 -14.71 -19.72 -24.40
C ALA A 251 -14.35 -20.86 -23.45
N PRO A 252 -13.20 -21.53 -23.64
CA PRO A 252 -12.72 -22.51 -22.67
C PRO A 252 -12.68 -21.88 -21.26
N PRO A 253 -13.11 -22.58 -20.19
CA PRO A 253 -13.27 -22.01 -18.86
C PRO A 253 -11.94 -21.78 -18.13
N ARG A 254 -10.90 -21.39 -18.85
CA ARG A 254 -9.54 -21.21 -18.33
C ARG A 254 -9.24 -19.74 -18.22
N SER A 255 -9.20 -19.23 -17.00
CA SER A 255 -8.59 -17.94 -16.73
C SER A 255 -7.10 -17.98 -17.08
N THR A 256 -6.59 -16.88 -17.62
CA THR A 256 -5.15 -16.73 -17.89
C THR A 256 -4.54 -15.79 -16.87
N VAL A 257 -3.31 -16.09 -16.45
CA VAL A 257 -2.52 -15.21 -15.59
C VAL A 257 -1.36 -14.69 -16.41
N VAL A 258 -1.31 -13.37 -16.59
CA VAL A 258 -0.23 -12.67 -17.29
C VAL A 258 0.64 -11.99 -16.25
N ARG A 259 1.90 -12.39 -16.14
CA ARG A 259 2.88 -11.67 -15.33
C ARG A 259 3.37 -10.48 -16.16
N LEU A 260 3.42 -9.29 -15.58
CA LEU A 260 3.98 -8.12 -16.25
C LEU A 260 5.34 -7.80 -15.63
N ASP A 261 6.33 -7.53 -16.47
CA ASP A 261 7.62 -7.01 -16.04
C ASP A 261 7.44 -5.61 -15.42
N PRO A 262 7.87 -5.39 -14.16
CA PRO A 262 7.65 -4.10 -13.48
C PRO A 262 8.27 -2.89 -14.18
N ALA A 263 9.36 -3.06 -14.91
CA ALA A 263 10.10 -1.96 -15.54
C ALA A 263 9.57 -1.63 -16.94
N THR A 264 9.08 -2.63 -17.67
CA THR A 264 8.76 -2.51 -19.11
C THR A 264 7.30 -2.78 -19.44
N GLY A 265 6.57 -3.47 -18.57
CA GLY A 265 5.18 -3.90 -18.81
C GLY A 265 5.06 -5.05 -19.81
N GLN A 266 6.15 -5.71 -20.18
CA GLN A 266 6.12 -6.88 -21.06
C GLN A 266 5.57 -8.11 -20.33
N ALA A 267 4.79 -8.91 -21.04
CA ALA A 267 4.16 -10.15 -20.57
C ALA A 267 5.08 -11.36 -20.67
#